data_AF-A0AAP6A531-F1
#
_entry.id   AF-A0AAP6A531-F1
#
_cell.length_a   1.000
_cell.length_b   1.000
_cell.length_c   1.000
_cell.angle_alpha   90.00
_cell.angle_beta   90.00
_cell.angle_gamma   90.00
#
_symmetry.space_group_name_H-M   'P 1'
#
loop_
_entity.id
_entity.type
_entity.pdbx_description
1 polymer ?
#
loop_
_entity_poly.entity_id
_entity_poly.type
_entity_poly.pdbx_seq_one_letter_code
_entity_poly.pdbx_strand_id
1 'polypeptide(L)'
;MKKLTKLFSVFTVFLTVLGSLINIKHLVHAEDTASTTVIVHKIVMNNDDFNKFTYEENLSKYNGNSIGDLKNYFGNSAVEVAGVKFDVWKKTDVVAPEAKTGAELGITGDTNKYVKTDKTAMTQDNGATFTLANGIYIFTEDKENSPYYNNQNELTGMKAVPFKLELPQAKTDGSGYFDTKTPLHVYPKNTENKPEITKEFTDKRTNVDQDGIKNVEIGQEIGYTITTKVPKDAAYKTFAWEDTMLAGLDFKLNSLQIADNKNLNLVADTDYTLT
;
A
#
# COMPACT_ATOMS: atom_id res chain seq x y z
N MET A 1 -5.91 31.09 -20.23
CA MET A 1 -5.70 29.63 -20.13
C MET A 1 -4.39 29.37 -19.39
N LYS A 2 -4.43 29.28 -18.06
CA LYS A 2 -3.23 28.96 -17.25
C LYS A 2 -3.06 27.44 -17.23
N LYS A 3 -1.92 26.98 -17.74
CA LYS A 3 -1.58 25.55 -17.84
C LYS A 3 -1.52 24.96 -16.43
N LEU A 4 -2.38 23.97 -16.15
CA LEU A 4 -2.26 23.10 -14.99
C LEU A 4 -0.93 22.35 -15.11
N THR A 5 0.07 22.76 -14.33
CA THR A 5 1.18 21.87 -13.96
C THR A 5 0.58 20.75 -13.12
N LYS A 6 0.21 19.64 -13.79
CA LYS A 6 -0.08 18.38 -13.13
C LYS A 6 1.13 18.04 -12.26
N LEU A 7 0.96 18.10 -10.94
CA LEU A 7 1.88 17.50 -9.99
C LEU A 7 1.83 15.99 -10.21
N PHE A 8 2.56 15.51 -11.22
CA PHE A 8 2.89 14.10 -11.31
C PHE A 8 3.73 13.80 -10.08
N SER A 9 3.12 13.15 -9.08
CA SER A 9 3.86 12.41 -8.07
C SER A 9 4.54 11.24 -8.80
N VAL A 10 5.65 11.54 -9.47
CA VAL A 10 6.55 10.56 -10.09
C VAL A 10 7.26 9.85 -8.95
N PHE A 11 6.61 8.83 -8.39
CA PHE A 11 7.35 7.73 -7.78
C PHE A 11 7.45 6.66 -8.85
N THR A 12 8.60 6.64 -9.51
CA THR A 12 9.06 5.53 -10.33
C THR A 12 8.88 4.26 -9.50
N VAL A 13 7.86 3.46 -9.83
CA VAL A 13 7.74 2.09 -9.34
C VAL A 13 9.09 1.45 -9.65
N PHE A 14 9.86 1.11 -8.62
CA PHE A 14 11.14 0.44 -8.79
C PHE A 14 10.85 -0.93 -9.41
N LEU A 15 10.89 -0.91 -10.73
CA LEU A 15 10.85 -2.04 -11.64
C LEU A 15 11.97 -2.98 -11.20
N THR A 16 11.60 -4.25 -11.00
CA THR A 16 12.52 -5.39 -10.96
C THR A 16 13.70 -5.25 -9.98
N VAL A 17 13.43 -5.40 -8.68
CA VAL A 17 14.48 -5.55 -7.63
C VAL A 17 15.35 -6.81 -7.84
N LEU A 18 15.03 -7.66 -8.83
CA LEU A 18 15.81 -8.84 -9.23
C LEU A 18 16.09 -8.89 -10.75
N GLY A 19 15.79 -7.82 -11.51
CA GLY A 19 15.82 -7.82 -12.99
C GLY A 19 17.21 -7.96 -13.63
N SER A 20 18.25 -7.91 -12.81
CA SER A 20 19.66 -8.04 -13.20
C SER A 20 20.30 -9.34 -12.73
N LEU A 21 19.57 -10.21 -12.02
CA LEU A 21 19.99 -11.58 -11.80
C LEU A 21 19.91 -12.31 -13.13
N ILE A 22 21.03 -12.26 -13.86
CA ILE A 22 21.36 -12.94 -15.11
C ILE A 22 20.27 -13.92 -15.53
N ASN A 23 19.36 -13.44 -16.38
CA ASN A 23 18.42 -14.30 -17.07
C ASN A 23 19.25 -15.14 -18.03
N ILE A 24 19.77 -16.29 -17.55
CA ILE A 24 20.43 -17.28 -18.41
C ILE A 24 19.32 -17.92 -19.23
N LYS A 25 18.83 -17.19 -20.23
CA LYS A 25 17.93 -17.76 -21.22
C LYS A 25 18.65 -18.93 -21.88
N HIS A 26 18.02 -20.10 -21.76
CA HIS A 26 18.33 -21.34 -22.44
C HIS A 26 19.54 -22.13 -21.89
N LEU A 27 19.41 -22.64 -20.67
CA LEU A 27 19.78 -24.05 -20.48
C LEU A 27 18.47 -24.84 -20.42
N VAL A 28 18.27 -25.70 -21.41
CA VAL A 28 17.08 -26.55 -21.56
C VAL A 28 16.90 -27.35 -20.26
N HIS A 29 16.01 -26.90 -19.38
CA HIS A 29 15.53 -27.73 -18.28
C HIS A 29 14.39 -28.58 -18.83
N ALA A 30 14.65 -29.89 -18.90
CA ALA A 30 13.77 -30.89 -19.46
C ALA A 30 12.51 -31.18 -18.62
N GLU A 31 12.08 -30.27 -17.74
CA GLU A 31 10.83 -30.40 -16.99
C GLU A 31 10.15 -29.04 -16.81
N ASP A 32 9.11 -28.80 -17.63
CA ASP A 32 8.15 -27.71 -17.51
C ASP A 32 7.31 -27.77 -16.21
N THR A 33 7.56 -28.77 -15.36
CA THR A 33 6.92 -29.07 -14.07
C THR A 33 7.68 -28.52 -12.85
N ALA A 34 8.88 -27.95 -13.03
CA ALA A 34 9.64 -27.38 -11.93
C ALA A 34 8.91 -26.23 -11.22
N SER A 35 9.07 -26.14 -9.90
CA SER A 35 8.46 -25.10 -9.07
C SER A 35 9.49 -24.48 -8.13
N THR A 36 9.28 -23.19 -7.81
CA THR A 36 10.07 -22.43 -6.84
C THR A 36 9.18 -22.08 -5.65
N THR A 37 9.71 -22.22 -4.44
CA THR A 37 9.08 -21.65 -3.24
C THR A 37 9.51 -20.19 -3.10
N VAL A 38 8.55 -19.28 -3.00
CA VAL A 38 8.74 -17.85 -2.73
C VAL A 38 8.19 -17.54 -1.34
N ILE A 39 8.99 -16.90 -0.50
CA ILE A 39 8.59 -16.43 0.83
C ILE A 39 8.54 -14.90 0.80
N VAL A 40 7.35 -14.36 1.05
CA VAL A 40 7.07 -12.93 1.03
C VAL A 40 7.08 -12.40 2.47
N HIS A 41 8.11 -11.64 2.81
CA HIS A 41 8.32 -11.02 4.12
C HIS A 41 7.79 -9.59 4.11
N LYS A 42 6.71 -9.33 4.83
CA LYS A 42 6.10 -7.99 4.83
C LYS A 42 6.81 -7.08 5.82
N ILE A 43 7.46 -6.03 5.32
CA ILE A 43 8.20 -5.08 6.16
C ILE A 43 7.41 -3.78 6.33
N VAL A 44 7.26 -3.34 7.57
CA VAL A 44 6.74 -2.02 7.94
C VAL A 44 7.87 -1.16 8.46
N MET A 45 7.89 0.11 8.05
CA MET A 45 8.90 1.09 8.39
C MET A 45 8.22 2.42 8.73
N ASN A 46 8.88 3.26 9.55
CA ASN A 46 8.43 4.64 9.70
C ASN A 46 8.69 5.45 8.41
N ASN A 47 8.08 6.63 8.29
CA ASN A 47 8.22 7.46 7.08
C ASN A 47 9.69 7.87 6.81
N ASP A 48 10.51 8.07 7.84
CA ASP A 48 11.90 8.51 7.69
C ASP A 48 12.79 7.43 7.07
N ASP A 49 12.79 6.22 7.64
CA ASP A 49 13.55 5.10 7.10
C ASP A 49 12.99 4.67 5.74
N PHE A 50 11.66 4.70 5.59
CA PHE A 50 11.01 4.35 4.33
C PHE A 50 11.44 5.30 3.21
N ASN A 51 11.48 6.61 3.46
CA ASN A 51 11.89 7.60 2.47
C ASN A 51 13.40 7.56 2.18
N LYS A 52 14.23 7.22 3.17
CA LYS A 52 15.68 7.03 2.98
C LYS A 52 16.01 5.75 2.23
N PHE A 53 15.18 4.71 2.36
CA PHE A 53 15.42 3.42 1.71
C PHE A 53 15.34 3.57 0.18
N THR A 54 16.50 3.41 -0.43
CA THR A 54 16.68 3.30 -1.88
C THR A 54 17.24 1.91 -2.15
N TYR A 55 16.64 1.19 -3.09
CA TYR A 55 17.22 -0.07 -3.53
C TYR A 55 18.50 0.23 -4.30
N GLU A 56 19.58 -0.37 -3.85
CA GLU A 56 20.85 -0.43 -4.56
C GLU A 56 21.14 -1.90 -4.84
N GLU A 57 21.44 -2.23 -6.09
CA GLU A 57 21.86 -3.57 -6.45
C GLU A 57 23.19 -3.89 -5.77
N ASN A 58 23.11 -4.68 -4.69
CA ASN A 58 24.27 -5.17 -3.97
C ASN A 58 23.99 -6.61 -3.54
N LEU A 59 24.49 -7.54 -4.35
CA LEU A 59 24.29 -8.98 -4.17
C LEU A 59 24.99 -9.53 -2.92
N SER A 60 25.92 -8.79 -2.31
CA SER A 60 26.46 -9.16 -1.00
C SER A 60 25.53 -8.80 0.16
N LYS A 61 24.58 -7.88 -0.06
CA LYS A 61 23.58 -7.49 0.94
C LYS A 61 22.27 -8.24 0.74
N TYR A 62 21.83 -8.42 -0.50
CA TYR A 62 20.63 -9.19 -0.84
C TYR A 62 20.77 -9.86 -2.20
N ASN A 63 20.62 -11.17 -2.21
CA ASN A 63 20.77 -12.04 -3.38
C ASN A 63 19.58 -13.00 -3.58
N GLY A 64 18.44 -12.69 -2.97
CA GLY A 64 17.27 -13.57 -2.97
C GLY A 64 17.23 -14.59 -1.82
N ASN A 65 18.32 -14.77 -1.05
CA ASN A 65 18.26 -15.51 0.21
C ASN A 65 17.63 -14.65 1.33
N SER A 66 17.32 -15.30 2.45
CA SER A 66 16.81 -14.62 3.64
C SER A 66 17.81 -13.59 4.19
N ILE A 67 17.31 -12.40 4.52
CA ILE A 67 18.05 -11.35 5.22
C ILE A 67 17.94 -11.60 6.73
N GLY A 68 19.06 -11.89 7.38
CA GLY A 68 19.09 -12.14 8.82
C GLY A 68 18.87 -10.90 9.69
N ASP A 69 19.39 -9.74 9.27
CA ASP A 69 19.27 -8.48 10.01
C ASP A 69 18.48 -7.44 9.20
N LEU A 70 17.16 -7.48 9.38
CA LEU A 70 16.22 -6.58 8.71
C LEU A 70 16.47 -5.11 9.06
N LYS A 71 16.89 -4.81 10.30
CA LYS A 71 17.10 -3.43 10.74
C LYS A 71 18.33 -2.81 10.12
N ASN A 72 19.42 -3.57 10.04
CA ASN A 72 20.63 -3.11 9.36
C ASN A 72 20.42 -2.96 7.85
N TYR A 73 19.57 -3.79 7.24
CA TYR A 73 19.32 -3.71 5.80
C TYR A 73 18.30 -2.62 5.42
N PHE A 74 17.15 -2.56 6.11
CA PHE A 74 16.04 -1.67 5.77
C PHE A 74 16.03 -0.37 6.56
N GLY A 75 16.63 -0.33 7.75
CA GLY A 75 16.59 0.80 8.68
C GLY A 75 16.07 0.39 10.06
N ASN A 76 16.42 1.15 11.10
CA ASN A 76 16.19 0.75 12.49
C ASN A 76 14.71 0.53 12.87
N SER A 77 13.78 1.21 12.18
CA SER A 77 12.34 1.04 12.37
C SER A 77 11.73 -0.16 11.65
N ALA A 78 12.51 -0.90 10.84
CA ALA A 78 12.00 -2.01 10.06
C ALA A 78 11.53 -3.16 10.97
N VAL A 79 10.28 -3.58 10.76
CA VAL A 79 9.63 -4.69 11.46
C VAL A 79 8.94 -5.59 10.43
N GLU A 80 9.15 -6.89 10.52
CA GLU A 80 8.35 -7.85 9.77
C GLU A 80 6.99 -8.06 10.44
N VAL A 81 5.91 -8.07 9.64
CA VAL A 81 4.54 -8.12 10.16
C VAL A 81 3.71 -9.25 9.56
N ALA A 82 2.92 -9.89 10.43
CA ALA A 82 1.87 -10.84 10.05
C ALA A 82 0.57 -10.12 9.64
N GLY A 83 -0.38 -10.86 9.07
CA GLY A 83 -1.74 -10.35 8.81
C GLY A 83 -1.92 -9.59 7.49
N VAL A 84 -0.95 -9.63 6.57
CA VAL A 84 -1.06 -9.01 5.24
C VAL A 84 -1.27 -10.07 4.17
N LYS A 85 -2.37 -9.97 3.43
CA LYS A 85 -2.74 -10.93 2.39
C LYS A 85 -2.16 -10.51 1.05
N PHE A 86 -1.55 -11.47 0.35
CA PHE A 86 -1.06 -11.32 -1.00
C PHE A 86 -1.85 -12.20 -1.97
N ASP A 87 -2.16 -11.62 -3.13
CA ASP A 87 -2.70 -12.31 -4.28
C ASP A 87 -1.61 -12.45 -5.35
N VAL A 88 -1.61 -13.59 -6.05
CA VAL A 88 -0.66 -13.88 -7.13
C VAL A 88 -1.39 -13.91 -8.47
N TRP A 89 -0.86 -13.16 -9.44
CA TRP A 89 -1.35 -13.07 -10.81
C TRP A 89 -0.32 -13.65 -11.77
N LYS A 90 -0.70 -14.62 -12.61
CA LYS A 90 0.20 -15.25 -13.59
C LYS A 90 0.03 -14.62 -14.96
N LYS A 91 1.13 -14.31 -15.65
CA LYS A 91 1.11 -13.83 -17.03
C LYS A 91 0.41 -14.88 -17.90
N THR A 92 -0.46 -14.41 -18.79
CA THR A 92 -1.14 -15.25 -19.77
C THR A 92 -1.18 -14.55 -21.12
N ASP A 93 -1.12 -15.35 -22.18
CA ASP A 93 -1.40 -14.89 -23.54
C ASP A 93 -2.87 -15.14 -23.93
N VAL A 94 -3.64 -15.83 -23.07
CA VAL A 94 -5.05 -16.10 -23.27
C VAL A 94 -5.88 -14.84 -22.97
N VAL A 95 -6.80 -14.52 -23.86
CA VAL A 95 -7.79 -13.45 -23.63
C VAL A 95 -8.88 -14.00 -22.71
N ALA A 96 -8.77 -13.70 -21.42
CA ALA A 96 -9.79 -13.98 -20.42
C ALA A 96 -10.49 -12.68 -20.00
N PRO A 97 -11.83 -12.66 -19.79
CA PRO A 97 -12.56 -11.46 -19.35
C PRO A 97 -12.03 -10.85 -18.05
N GLU A 98 -11.52 -11.68 -17.14
CA GLU A 98 -10.96 -11.31 -15.84
C GLU A 98 -9.47 -10.92 -15.88
N ALA A 99 -8.84 -11.01 -17.06
CA ALA A 99 -7.43 -10.68 -17.19
C ALA A 99 -7.21 -9.17 -17.02
N LYS A 100 -6.21 -8.81 -16.22
CA LYS A 100 -5.75 -7.43 -16.04
C LYS A 100 -4.38 -7.26 -16.66
N THR A 101 -4.11 -6.09 -17.22
CA THR A 101 -2.76 -5.70 -17.61
C THR A 101 -1.87 -5.53 -16.39
N GLY A 102 -0.55 -5.69 -16.54
CA GLY A 102 0.39 -5.39 -15.47
C GLY A 102 0.27 -3.95 -14.97
N ALA A 103 -0.04 -3.00 -15.86
CA ALA A 103 -0.32 -1.60 -15.52
C ALA A 103 -1.57 -1.43 -14.64
N GLU A 104 -2.67 -2.15 -14.92
CA GLU A 104 -3.87 -2.17 -14.06
C GLU A 104 -3.59 -2.83 -12.70
N LEU A 105 -2.61 -3.72 -12.63
CA LEU A 105 -2.11 -4.31 -11.39
C LEU A 105 -1.06 -3.44 -10.68
N GLY A 106 -0.70 -2.28 -11.24
CA GLY A 106 0.20 -1.28 -10.67
C GLY A 106 1.67 -1.38 -11.09
N ILE A 107 2.02 -2.25 -12.05
CA ILE A 107 3.35 -2.28 -12.67
C ILE A 107 3.38 -1.32 -13.87
N THR A 108 3.96 -0.13 -13.66
CA THR A 108 4.00 0.93 -14.67
C THR A 108 4.59 0.46 -16.00
N GLY A 109 3.88 0.70 -17.11
CA GLY A 109 4.33 0.39 -18.45
C GLY A 109 4.22 -1.09 -18.86
N ASP A 110 3.76 -1.98 -17.99
CA ASP A 110 3.59 -3.38 -18.32
C ASP A 110 2.24 -3.63 -19.01
N THR A 111 2.29 -3.88 -20.31
CA THR A 111 1.11 -4.13 -21.15
C THR A 111 0.75 -5.61 -21.25
N ASN A 112 1.52 -6.51 -20.64
CA ASN A 112 1.19 -7.94 -20.62
C ASN A 112 -0.07 -8.18 -19.80
N LYS A 113 -0.81 -9.24 -20.14
CA LYS A 113 -2.02 -9.65 -19.42
C LYS A 113 -1.68 -10.70 -18.37
N TYR A 114 -2.43 -10.64 -17.27
CA TYR A 114 -2.29 -11.51 -16.12
C TYR A 114 -3.67 -11.96 -15.63
N VAL A 115 -3.77 -13.21 -15.18
CA VAL A 115 -4.97 -13.75 -14.55
C VAL A 115 -4.65 -14.11 -13.10
N LYS A 116 -5.56 -13.78 -12.19
CA LYS A 116 -5.42 -14.10 -10.76
C LYS A 116 -5.41 -15.61 -10.58
N THR A 117 -4.45 -16.12 -9.82
CA THR A 117 -4.33 -17.55 -9.51
C THR A 117 -5.14 -17.90 -8.26
N ASP A 118 -5.27 -19.20 -7.96
CA ASP A 118 -5.77 -19.71 -6.69
C ASP A 118 -4.77 -19.53 -5.54
N LYS A 119 -3.53 -19.11 -5.83
CA LYS A 119 -2.47 -18.93 -4.83
C LYS A 119 -2.63 -17.57 -4.17
N THR A 120 -3.17 -17.59 -2.96
CA THR A 120 -3.20 -16.47 -2.03
C THR A 120 -2.70 -16.94 -0.67
N ALA A 121 -1.99 -16.08 0.06
CA ALA A 121 -1.53 -16.38 1.41
C ALA A 121 -1.42 -15.10 2.23
N MET A 122 -1.54 -15.25 3.54
CA MET A 122 -1.38 -14.18 4.53
C MET A 122 -0.03 -14.31 5.21
N THR A 123 0.68 -13.19 5.41
CA THR A 123 1.94 -13.21 6.13
C THR A 123 1.74 -13.68 7.57
N GLN A 124 2.64 -14.54 8.02
CA GLN A 124 2.82 -14.92 9.41
C GLN A 124 4.13 -14.30 9.92
N ASP A 125 4.59 -14.70 11.11
CA ASP A 125 5.84 -14.20 11.70
C ASP A 125 7.09 -14.39 10.81
N ASN A 126 7.05 -15.37 9.90
CA ASN A 126 8.13 -15.69 8.96
C ASN A 126 7.72 -15.51 7.48
N GLY A 127 6.76 -14.61 7.22
CA GLY A 127 6.28 -14.29 5.89
C GLY A 127 5.14 -15.19 5.38
N ALA A 128 4.83 -15.05 4.10
CA ALA A 128 3.82 -15.84 3.38
C ALA A 128 4.48 -16.71 2.32
N THR A 129 4.17 -18.02 2.30
CA THR A 129 4.81 -19.00 1.42
C THR A 129 3.95 -19.31 0.20
N PHE A 130 4.58 -19.27 -0.99
CA PHE A 130 3.96 -19.61 -2.27
C PHE A 130 4.83 -20.62 -3.01
N THR A 131 4.26 -21.75 -3.45
CA THR A 131 4.95 -22.66 -4.38
C THR A 131 4.37 -22.45 -5.76
N LEU A 132 5.20 -21.95 -6.67
CA LEU A 132 4.80 -21.53 -8.01
C LEU A 132 5.61 -22.29 -9.06
N ALA A 133 4.95 -22.76 -10.10
CA ALA A 133 5.62 -23.26 -11.30
C ALA A 133 6.42 -22.13 -11.98
N ASN A 134 7.29 -22.51 -12.92
CA ASN A 134 7.97 -21.53 -13.76
C ASN A 134 6.97 -20.61 -14.50
N GLY A 135 7.33 -19.33 -14.64
CA GLY A 135 6.48 -18.33 -15.26
C GLY A 135 6.67 -16.92 -14.72
N ILE A 136 5.93 -15.97 -15.27
CA ILE A 136 5.97 -14.56 -14.86
C ILE A 136 4.75 -14.25 -14.00
N TYR A 137 4.97 -13.64 -12.84
CA TYR A 137 3.96 -13.39 -11.84
C TYR A 137 3.98 -11.93 -11.37
N ILE A 138 2.83 -11.41 -10.97
CA ILE A 138 2.69 -10.17 -10.20
C ILE A 138 2.06 -10.49 -8.86
N PHE A 139 2.65 -9.97 -7.79
CA PHE A 139 2.12 -10.05 -6.43
C PHE A 139 1.51 -8.70 -6.07
N THR A 140 0.26 -8.73 -5.60
CA THR A 140 -0.48 -7.56 -5.14
C THR A 140 -0.91 -7.75 -3.69
N GLU A 141 -0.87 -6.69 -2.90
CA GLU A 141 -1.47 -6.70 -1.55
C GLU A 141 -2.99 -6.56 -1.65
N ASP A 142 -3.70 -7.51 -1.04
CA ASP A 142 -5.14 -7.45 -0.85
C ASP A 142 -5.41 -6.70 0.46
N LYS A 143 -5.25 -5.37 0.42
CA LYS A 143 -5.50 -4.49 1.59
C LYS A 143 -6.92 -4.65 2.13
N GLU A 144 -7.87 -4.94 1.24
CA GLU A 144 -9.27 -5.13 1.62
C GLU A 144 -9.44 -6.35 2.54
N ASN A 145 -8.72 -7.45 2.29
CA ASN A 145 -8.85 -8.68 3.07
C ASN A 145 -7.63 -8.96 3.97
N SER A 146 -6.85 -7.92 4.30
CA SER A 146 -5.74 -7.99 5.25
C SER A 146 -6.23 -7.57 6.65
N PRO A 147 -6.22 -8.46 7.66
CA PRO A 147 -6.60 -8.10 9.02
C PRO A 147 -5.55 -7.27 9.78
N TYR A 148 -4.39 -6.99 9.16
CA TYR A 148 -3.35 -6.18 9.78
C TYR A 148 -3.90 -4.82 10.22
N TYR A 149 -3.72 -4.54 11.50
CA TYR A 149 -4.07 -3.28 12.12
C TYR A 149 -3.18 -3.06 13.34
N ASN A 150 -2.48 -1.93 13.40
CA ASN A 150 -1.61 -1.60 14.51
C ASN A 150 -2.20 -0.44 15.31
N ASN A 151 -3.08 -0.77 16.25
CA ASN A 151 -3.80 0.14 17.15
C ASN A 151 -4.72 1.16 16.47
N GLN A 152 -4.13 2.15 15.79
CA GLN A 152 -4.80 3.21 15.05
C GLN A 152 -4.15 3.43 13.67
N ASN A 153 -3.03 2.76 13.41
CA ASN A 153 -2.30 2.87 12.17
C ASN A 153 -2.68 1.75 11.22
N GLU A 154 -2.82 2.11 9.96
CA GLU A 154 -3.05 1.20 8.84
C GLU A 154 -1.88 1.24 7.85
N LEU A 155 -1.76 0.20 7.02
CA LEU A 155 -0.77 0.14 5.96
C LEU A 155 -1.07 1.18 4.88
N THR A 156 -0.15 2.12 4.73
CA THR A 156 -0.28 3.26 3.82
C THR A 156 0.74 3.15 2.70
N GLY A 157 1.68 4.09 2.59
CA GLY A 157 2.68 4.18 1.52
C GLY A 157 3.31 2.83 1.17
N MET A 158 3.59 2.60 -0.12
CA MET A 158 3.99 1.30 -0.66
C MET A 158 5.34 1.40 -1.41
N LYS A 159 6.27 0.49 -1.13
CA LYS A 159 7.51 0.28 -1.90
C LYS A 159 7.69 -1.20 -2.20
N ALA A 160 8.02 -1.52 -3.44
CA ALA A 160 8.09 -2.91 -3.94
C ALA A 160 6.77 -3.69 -3.74
N VAL A 161 5.63 -2.99 -3.79
CA VAL A 161 4.28 -3.53 -3.88
C VAL A 161 3.46 -2.61 -4.77
N PRO A 162 2.81 -3.15 -5.82
CA PRO A 162 2.95 -4.51 -6.35
C PRO A 162 4.38 -4.82 -6.81
N PHE A 163 4.73 -6.09 -6.98
CA PHE A 163 6.01 -6.49 -7.58
C PHE A 163 5.86 -7.60 -8.61
N LYS A 164 6.75 -7.61 -9.61
CA LYS A 164 6.81 -8.61 -10.68
C LYS A 164 7.99 -9.56 -10.48
N LEU A 165 7.77 -10.84 -10.72
CA LEU A 165 8.76 -11.90 -10.57
C LEU A 165 8.71 -12.84 -11.79
N GLU A 166 9.87 -13.17 -12.35
CA GLU A 166 10.02 -14.22 -13.36
C GLU A 166 10.64 -15.44 -12.69
N LEU A 167 10.05 -16.63 -12.80
CA LEU A 167 10.53 -17.85 -12.17
C LEU A 167 10.96 -18.89 -13.22
N PRO A 168 12.04 -19.62 -12.94
CA PRO A 168 12.83 -19.60 -11.70
C PRO A 168 13.85 -18.45 -11.68
N GLN A 169 14.29 -18.03 -10.49
CA GLN A 169 15.37 -17.05 -10.32
C GLN A 169 16.71 -17.76 -10.10
N ALA A 170 17.77 -17.31 -10.79
CA ALA A 170 19.11 -17.86 -10.61
C ALA A 170 19.73 -17.37 -9.29
N LYS A 171 20.49 -18.24 -8.62
CA LYS A 171 21.29 -17.88 -7.44
C LYS A 171 22.53 -17.13 -7.89
N THR A 172 22.92 -16.11 -7.13
CA THR A 172 24.05 -15.23 -7.46
C THR A 172 25.41 -15.92 -7.39
N ASP A 173 25.51 -17.02 -6.65
CA ASP A 173 26.74 -17.81 -6.48
C ASP A 173 26.97 -18.81 -7.63
N GLY A 174 26.05 -18.87 -8.60
CA GLY A 174 26.11 -19.79 -9.73
C GLY A 174 25.74 -21.24 -9.39
N SER A 175 25.27 -21.54 -8.18
CA SER A 175 24.91 -22.89 -7.73
C SER A 175 23.61 -23.43 -8.32
N GLY A 176 22.96 -22.69 -9.22
CA GLY A 176 21.72 -23.07 -9.89
C GLY A 176 20.59 -22.08 -9.64
N TYR A 177 19.36 -22.57 -9.55
CA TYR A 177 18.17 -21.78 -9.34
C TYR A 177 17.61 -21.93 -7.92
N PHE A 178 16.83 -20.95 -7.47
CA PHE A 178 15.93 -21.13 -6.33
C PHE A 178 14.84 -22.15 -6.68
N ASP A 179 14.52 -23.03 -5.73
CA ASP A 179 13.63 -24.17 -5.91
C ASP A 179 12.77 -24.39 -4.65
N THR A 180 12.16 -25.57 -4.50
CA THR A 180 11.34 -25.89 -3.32
C THR A 180 12.14 -26.19 -2.06
N LYS A 181 13.45 -26.46 -2.18
CA LYS A 181 14.36 -26.72 -1.05
C LYS A 181 15.15 -25.48 -0.64
N THR A 182 15.44 -24.60 -1.59
CA THR A 182 16.10 -23.32 -1.40
C THR A 182 15.15 -22.22 -1.85
N PRO A 183 14.30 -21.69 -0.96
CA PRO A 183 13.29 -20.71 -1.32
C PRO A 183 13.90 -19.36 -1.70
N LEU A 184 13.20 -18.64 -2.56
CA LEU A 184 13.45 -17.22 -2.86
C LEU A 184 12.72 -16.36 -1.82
N HIS A 185 13.42 -15.44 -1.18
CA HIS A 185 12.86 -14.52 -0.18
C HIS A 185 12.70 -13.12 -0.79
N VAL A 186 11.53 -12.49 -0.62
CA VAL A 186 11.24 -11.13 -1.11
C VAL A 186 10.65 -10.26 -0.01
N TYR A 187 10.90 -8.95 -0.08
CA TYR A 187 10.66 -8.02 1.03
C TYR A 187 9.83 -6.79 0.60
N PRO A 188 8.53 -6.93 0.31
CA PRO A 188 7.62 -5.80 0.09
C PRO A 188 7.48 -4.90 1.32
N LYS A 189 7.39 -3.58 1.12
CA LYS A 189 7.48 -2.58 2.21
C LYS A 189 6.26 -1.67 2.27
N ASN A 190 5.82 -1.34 3.48
CA ASN A 190 4.86 -0.27 3.74
C ASN A 190 5.36 0.72 4.80
N THR A 191 4.72 1.88 4.82
CA THR A 191 4.60 2.69 6.04
C THR A 191 3.29 2.38 6.75
N GLU A 192 3.21 2.66 8.06
CA GLU A 192 1.97 2.67 8.81
C GLU A 192 1.63 4.10 9.23
N ASN A 193 0.39 4.55 9.00
CA ASN A 193 -0.03 5.90 9.39
C ASN A 193 -1.53 5.89 9.73
N LYS A 194 -1.97 6.93 10.43
CA LYS A 194 -3.36 7.16 10.83
C LYS A 194 -3.83 8.55 10.37
N PRO A 195 -5.14 8.78 10.20
CA PRO A 195 -5.61 10.11 9.93
C PRO A 195 -5.42 11.01 11.16
N GLU A 196 -5.07 12.28 10.92
CA GLU A 196 -5.08 13.30 11.96
C GLU A 196 -6.38 14.10 11.83
N ILE A 197 -7.10 14.27 12.93
CA ILE A 197 -8.37 15.01 12.96
C ILE A 197 -8.27 16.20 13.92
N THR A 198 -8.77 17.35 13.49
CA THR A 198 -8.99 18.53 14.33
C THR A 198 -10.41 19.02 14.15
N LYS A 199 -11.01 19.54 15.24
CA LYS A 199 -12.30 20.21 15.23
C LYS A 199 -12.15 21.55 15.92
N GLU A 200 -12.54 22.62 15.22
CA GLU A 200 -12.41 23.99 15.71
C GLU A 200 -13.66 24.80 15.36
N PHE A 201 -13.86 25.93 16.04
CA PHE A 201 -14.84 26.92 15.58
C PHE A 201 -14.37 27.57 14.29
N THR A 202 -15.28 27.78 13.33
CA THR A 202 -14.95 28.31 11.99
C THR A 202 -14.38 29.73 12.06
N ASP A 203 -14.90 30.56 12.96
CA ASP A 203 -14.41 31.91 13.26
C ASP A 203 -13.25 31.92 14.28
N LYS A 204 -12.62 30.76 14.50
CA LYS A 204 -11.50 30.52 15.40
C LYS A 204 -11.83 30.91 16.85
N ARG A 205 -10.83 31.22 17.68
CA ARG A 205 -10.97 31.45 19.13
C ARG A 205 -11.66 32.77 19.52
N THR A 206 -12.53 33.31 18.66
CA THR A 206 -13.30 34.53 18.98
C THR A 206 -14.32 34.19 20.06
N ASN A 207 -14.34 34.97 21.15
CA ASN A 207 -15.21 34.77 22.31
C ASN A 207 -15.08 33.40 22.99
N VAL A 208 -13.92 32.74 22.82
CA VAL A 208 -13.58 31.49 23.51
C VAL A 208 -12.80 31.82 24.76
N ASP A 209 -13.25 31.32 25.91
CA ASP A 209 -12.53 31.50 27.17
C ASP A 209 -11.32 30.56 27.30
N GLN A 210 -10.64 30.63 28.44
CA GLN A 210 -9.45 29.82 28.74
C GLN A 210 -9.73 28.32 28.83
N ASP A 211 -10.99 27.94 29.08
CA ASP A 211 -11.44 26.55 29.19
C ASP A 211 -11.95 26.01 27.84
N GLY A 212 -11.91 26.83 26.78
CA GLY A 212 -12.32 26.44 25.44
C GLY A 212 -13.83 26.60 25.19
N ILE A 213 -14.56 27.26 26.09
CA ILE A 213 -16.00 27.49 25.98
C ILE A 213 -16.24 28.75 25.16
N LYS A 214 -17.07 28.64 24.13
CA LYS A 214 -17.48 29.78 23.31
C LYS A 214 -18.72 30.43 23.89
N ASN A 215 -18.60 31.70 24.25
CA ASN A 215 -19.74 32.50 24.71
C ASN A 215 -20.58 32.94 23.51
N VAL A 216 -21.84 32.52 23.51
CA VAL A 216 -22.81 32.77 22.45
C VAL A 216 -24.18 33.06 23.05
N GLU A 217 -24.98 33.85 22.35
CA GLU A 217 -26.38 34.08 22.72
C GLU A 217 -27.28 33.00 22.12
N ILE A 218 -28.42 32.74 22.76
CA ILE A 218 -29.42 31.83 22.23
C ILE A 218 -29.87 32.32 20.84
N GLY A 219 -29.89 31.41 19.87
CA GLY A 219 -30.25 31.68 18.47
C GLY A 219 -29.09 32.13 17.58
N GLN A 220 -27.87 32.30 18.12
CA GLN A 220 -26.70 32.53 17.29
C GLN A 220 -26.23 31.24 16.59
N GLU A 221 -25.87 31.37 15.31
CA GLU A 221 -25.26 30.27 14.56
C GLU A 221 -23.79 30.11 14.92
N ILE A 222 -23.40 28.88 15.22
CA ILE A 222 -22.02 28.52 15.57
C ILE A 222 -21.44 27.66 14.47
N GLY A 223 -20.44 28.18 13.76
CA GLY A 223 -19.71 27.41 12.76
C GLY A 223 -18.68 26.49 13.41
N TYR A 224 -18.63 25.24 12.95
CA TYR A 224 -17.56 24.29 13.24
C TYR A 224 -16.85 23.89 11.95
N THR A 225 -15.54 23.66 12.05
CA THR A 225 -14.72 23.13 10.96
C THR A 225 -13.98 21.91 11.46
N ILE A 226 -14.25 20.78 10.80
CA ILE A 226 -13.51 19.53 11.01
C ILE A 226 -12.49 19.40 9.88
N THR A 227 -11.22 19.29 10.23
CA THR A 227 -10.15 19.04 9.26
C THR A 227 -9.58 17.66 9.52
N THR A 228 -9.54 16.83 8.47
CA THR A 228 -8.89 15.51 8.53
C THR A 228 -7.75 15.45 7.52
N LYS A 229 -6.53 15.19 8.01
CA LYS A 229 -5.39 14.87 7.15
C LYS A 229 -5.36 13.37 6.91
N VAL A 230 -5.64 12.98 5.68
CA VAL A 230 -5.59 11.59 5.25
C VAL A 230 -4.15 11.24 4.86
N PRO A 231 -3.55 10.16 5.40
CA PRO A 231 -2.25 9.69 4.99
C PRO A 231 -2.21 9.40 3.49
N LYS A 232 -1.06 9.64 2.88
CA LYS A 232 -0.85 9.26 1.48
C LYS A 232 -1.04 7.74 1.32
N ASP A 233 -1.69 7.33 0.23
CA ASP A 233 -1.93 5.92 -0.13
C ASP A 233 -2.76 5.13 0.92
N ALA A 234 -3.54 5.83 1.76
CA ALA A 234 -4.57 5.23 2.60
C ALA A 234 -5.64 4.54 1.73
N ALA A 235 -6.14 3.41 2.22
CA ALA A 235 -7.10 2.56 1.52
C ALA A 235 -8.30 2.22 2.42
N TYR A 236 -8.88 3.25 3.04
CA TYR A 236 -10.02 3.10 3.95
C TYR A 236 -11.23 2.56 3.22
N LYS A 237 -11.82 1.47 3.74
CA LYS A 237 -13.12 0.98 3.26
C LYS A 237 -14.26 1.89 3.67
N THR A 238 -14.15 2.45 4.88
CA THR A 238 -15.14 3.33 5.48
C THR A 238 -14.41 4.60 5.92
N PHE A 239 -14.95 5.75 5.52
CA PHE A 239 -14.43 7.05 5.95
C PHE A 239 -15.62 7.91 6.37
N ALA A 240 -15.84 8.00 7.67
CA ALA A 240 -17.03 8.60 8.27
C ALA A 240 -16.65 9.57 9.38
N TRP A 241 -17.45 10.61 9.54
CA TRP A 241 -17.39 11.54 10.66
C TRP A 241 -18.69 11.44 11.45
N GLU A 242 -18.57 11.31 12.76
CA GLU A 242 -19.70 11.32 13.69
C GLU A 242 -19.56 12.53 14.61
N ASP A 243 -20.64 13.30 14.74
CA ASP A 243 -20.68 14.47 15.63
C ASP A 243 -21.99 14.46 16.42
N THR A 244 -21.90 14.45 17.74
CA THR A 244 -23.06 14.46 18.63
C THR A 244 -23.20 15.86 19.23
N MET A 245 -24.26 16.55 18.84
CA MET A 245 -24.58 17.87 19.40
C MET A 245 -25.05 17.75 20.86
N LEU A 246 -24.63 18.70 21.70
CA LEU A 246 -25.16 18.83 23.06
C LEU A 246 -26.61 19.29 23.03
N ALA A 247 -27.38 19.03 24.09
CA ALA A 247 -28.83 19.29 24.17
C ALA A 247 -29.27 20.77 24.00
N GLY A 248 -28.34 21.72 23.84
CA GLY A 248 -28.61 23.13 23.54
C GLY A 248 -28.12 23.58 22.16
N LEU A 249 -27.68 22.65 21.31
CA LEU A 249 -27.23 22.92 19.95
C LEU A 249 -28.08 22.12 18.98
N ASP A 250 -28.72 22.82 18.06
CA ASP A 250 -29.43 22.22 16.93
C ASP A 250 -28.53 22.22 15.71
N PHE A 251 -28.37 21.05 15.08
CA PHE A 251 -27.69 20.97 13.80
C PHE A 251 -28.56 21.62 12.72
N LYS A 252 -28.05 22.69 12.11
CA LYS A 252 -28.72 23.37 11.00
C LYS A 252 -28.64 22.51 9.73
N LEU A 253 -29.76 21.94 9.31
CA LEU A 253 -29.85 21.18 8.07
C LEU A 253 -29.37 22.00 6.86
N ASN A 254 -28.77 21.31 5.87
CA ASN A 254 -28.20 21.91 4.65
C ASN A 254 -27.04 22.90 4.89
N SER A 255 -26.49 22.99 6.10
CA SER A 255 -25.32 23.82 6.40
C SER A 255 -23.97 23.12 6.16
N LEU A 256 -23.97 21.79 6.03
CA LEU A 256 -22.76 21.01 5.83
C LEU A 256 -22.12 21.34 4.48
N GLN A 257 -20.86 21.73 4.52
CA GLN A 257 -20.00 21.85 3.36
C GLN A 257 -18.80 20.93 3.55
N ILE A 258 -18.56 20.05 2.59
CA ILE A 258 -17.37 19.21 2.56
C ILE A 258 -16.47 19.74 1.44
N ALA A 259 -15.28 20.17 1.81
CA ALA A 259 -14.28 20.65 0.88
C ALA A 259 -12.97 19.90 1.12
N ASP A 260 -12.22 19.64 0.06
CA ASP A 260 -10.84 19.22 0.15
C ASP A 260 -9.89 20.35 -0.29
N ASN A 261 -8.65 20.32 0.20
CA ASN A 261 -7.54 20.04 -0.68
C ASN A 261 -7.44 20.74 -2.06
N LYS A 262 -8.31 20.27 -2.95
CA LYS A 262 -8.27 20.41 -4.40
C LYS A 262 -9.52 21.09 -4.93
N ASN A 263 -10.38 21.61 -4.04
CA ASN A 263 -11.71 22.12 -4.37
C ASN A 263 -12.57 21.09 -5.12
N LEU A 264 -12.51 19.83 -4.71
CA LEU A 264 -13.47 18.84 -5.18
C LEU A 264 -14.87 19.26 -4.72
N ASN A 265 -15.78 19.42 -5.67
CA ASN A 265 -17.19 19.65 -5.40
C ASN A 265 -17.83 18.29 -5.09
N LEU A 266 -17.68 17.81 -3.85
CA LEU A 266 -18.31 16.57 -3.41
C LEU A 266 -19.83 16.74 -3.43
N VAL A 267 -20.53 15.75 -3.99
CA VAL A 267 -21.98 15.78 -4.19
C VAL A 267 -22.65 14.83 -3.21
N ALA A 268 -23.64 15.34 -2.47
CA ALA A 268 -24.48 14.52 -1.60
C ALA A 268 -25.14 13.38 -2.38
N ASP A 269 -25.32 12.23 -1.72
CA ASP A 269 -25.86 10.97 -2.25
C ASP A 269 -25.02 10.31 -3.36
N THR A 270 -23.96 10.96 -3.82
CA THR A 270 -22.97 10.40 -4.78
C THR A 270 -21.65 10.11 -4.08
N ASP A 271 -21.06 11.12 -3.44
CA ASP A 271 -19.76 11.04 -2.79
C ASP A 271 -19.87 10.86 -1.27
N TYR A 272 -20.98 11.28 -0.68
CA TYR A 272 -21.25 11.13 0.75
C TYR A 272 -22.74 11.07 1.05
N THR A 273 -23.10 10.49 2.19
CA THR A 273 -24.46 10.54 2.76
C THR A 273 -24.41 11.24 4.11
N LEU A 274 -25.43 12.02 4.43
CA LEU A 274 -25.62 12.62 5.76
C LEU A 274 -26.83 11.96 6.41
N THR A 275 -26.64 11.41 7.61
CA THR A 275 -27.65 10.67 8.37
C THR A 275 -27.85 11.24 9.75
#